data_AF-A0A369ZGV7-F1
#
_entry.id   AF-A0A369ZGV7-F1
#
_cell.length_a   1.000
_cell.length_b   1.000
_cell.length_c   1.000
_cell.angle_alpha   90.00
_cell.angle_beta   90.00
_cell.angle_gamma   90.00
#
_symmetry.space_group_name_H-M   'P 1'
#
loop_
_entity.id
_entity.type
_entity.pdbx_description
1 polymer ?
#
loop_
_entity_poly.entity_id
_entity_poly.type
_entity_poly.pdbx_seq_one_letter_code
_entity_poly.pdbx_strand_id
1 'polypeptide(L)'
;MTRNNPITQLKALKAQMQAQKRTESTPKPKGKANTKVSKKTAQNGKESVLSLPQISRMFDQTNAGIEHCKLNSPDCYHHKHHLAKECEQLADGLHNGALLLVQLVQLAGYQTLTAEQKTVLANFKAVKNYLTGNFRTTAKHVKAVEDGTATKCYRERFIKDEVKQNDK
;
A
#
# COMPACT_ATOMS: atom_id res chain seq x y z
N MET A 1 -13.72 -42.36 14.10
CA MET A 1 -13.17 -41.39 13.12
C MET A 1 -12.89 -40.08 13.83
N THR A 2 -11.64 -39.85 14.23
CA THR A 2 -11.23 -38.68 15.03
C THR A 2 -11.06 -37.47 14.11
N ARG A 3 -11.95 -36.48 14.22
CA ARG A 3 -11.91 -35.24 13.44
C ARG A 3 -10.66 -34.43 13.81
N ASN A 4 -9.75 -34.28 12.85
CA ASN A 4 -8.60 -33.38 12.95
C ASN A 4 -9.09 -31.93 13.01
N ASN A 5 -9.15 -31.35 14.21
CA ASN A 5 -9.46 -29.93 14.37
C ASN A 5 -8.21 -29.10 14.00
N PRO A 6 -8.30 -28.17 13.04
CA PRO A 6 -7.16 -27.36 12.57
C PRO A 6 -6.51 -26.53 13.69
N ILE A 7 -7.26 -26.18 14.75
CA ILE A 7 -6.70 -25.47 15.92
C ILE A 7 -5.69 -26.35 16.67
N THR A 8 -5.91 -27.66 16.74
CA THR A 8 -5.02 -28.59 17.43
C THR A 8 -3.70 -28.75 16.66
N GLN A 9 -3.75 -28.75 15.32
CA GLN A 9 -2.55 -28.80 14.48
C GLN A 9 -1.71 -27.52 14.58
N LEU A 10 -2.35 -26.36 14.59
CA LEU A 10 -1.68 -25.07 14.77
C LEU A 10 -0.97 -24.96 16.13
N LYS A 11 -1.59 -25.48 17.20
CA LYS A 11 -0.98 -25.52 18.53
C LYS A 11 0.24 -26.46 18.59
N ALA A 12 0.14 -27.64 17.98
CA ALA A 12 1.25 -28.59 17.91
C ALA A 12 2.44 -28.03 17.11
N LEU A 13 2.16 -27.37 15.97
CA LEU A 13 3.18 -26.74 15.14
C LEU A 13 3.90 -25.61 15.89
N LYS A 14 3.15 -24.77 16.61
CA LYS A 14 3.72 -23.67 17.41
C LYS A 14 4.59 -24.19 18.56
N ALA A 15 4.20 -25.31 19.19
CA ALA A 15 4.97 -25.96 20.24
C ALA A 15 6.28 -26.55 19.69
N GLN A 16 6.25 -27.18 18.51
CA GLN A 16 7.47 -27.67 17.85
C GLN A 16 8.44 -26.53 17.50
N MET A 17 7.93 -25.42 16.93
CA MET A 17 8.77 -24.26 16.61
C MET A 17 9.42 -23.61 17.85
N GLN A 18 8.74 -23.61 18.99
CA GLN A 18 9.31 -23.11 20.25
C GLN A 18 10.33 -24.08 20.87
N ALA A 19 10.11 -25.40 20.74
CA ALA A 19 11.07 -26.41 21.19
C ALA A 19 12.37 -26.35 20.37
N GLN A 20 12.26 -26.16 19.05
CA GLN A 20 13.40 -26.07 18.15
C GLN A 20 14.26 -24.82 18.39
N LYS A 21 13.64 -23.69 18.78
CA LYS A 21 14.36 -22.49 19.22
C LYS A 21 15.08 -22.64 20.57
N ARG A 22 14.72 -23.63 21.39
CA ARG A 22 15.38 -23.91 22.68
C ARG A 22 16.55 -24.88 22.58
N THR A 23 16.65 -25.67 21.50
CA THR A 23 17.72 -26.67 21.32
C THR A 23 18.95 -26.16 20.56
N GLU A 24 18.95 -24.93 20.04
CA GLU A 24 20.10 -24.31 19.34
C GLU A 24 21.00 -23.45 20.24
N SER A 25 21.04 -23.72 21.55
CA SER A 25 22.01 -23.08 22.45
C SER A 25 23.05 -24.08 22.94
N THR A 26 24.16 -24.18 22.21
CA THR A 26 25.41 -24.73 22.74
C THR A 26 26.59 -23.86 22.26
N PRO A 27 27.52 -23.46 23.14
CA PRO A 27 28.42 -22.32 22.92
C PRO A 27 29.82 -22.73 22.44
N LYS A 28 30.53 -21.84 21.71
CA LYS A 28 32.00 -21.71 21.64
C LYS A 28 32.43 -20.61 20.62
N PRO A 29 33.67 -20.09 20.64
CA PRO A 29 34.38 -19.43 21.75
C PRO A 29 34.89 -18.02 21.35
N LYS A 30 35.42 -17.31 22.35
CA LYS A 30 35.98 -15.94 22.30
C LYS A 30 37.07 -15.75 21.22
N GLY A 31 36.95 -14.68 20.44
CA GLY A 31 37.98 -14.16 19.53
C GLY A 31 37.96 -12.63 19.44
N LYS A 32 38.89 -12.02 20.20
CA LYS A 32 39.52 -10.68 20.16
C LYS A 32 38.89 -9.52 19.36
N ALA A 33 38.86 -8.38 20.06
CA ALA A 33 38.46 -7.04 19.65
C ALA A 33 39.17 -6.50 18.38
N ASN A 34 38.44 -5.71 17.57
CA ASN A 34 38.85 -4.33 17.31
C ASN A 34 37.75 -3.47 16.65
N THR A 35 37.61 -2.27 17.24
CA THR A 35 37.41 -0.95 16.63
C THR A 35 36.11 -0.62 15.88
N LYS A 36 35.35 0.29 16.51
CA LYS A 36 34.43 1.28 15.94
C LYS A 36 34.68 1.57 14.44
N VAL A 37 33.65 1.33 13.62
CA VAL A 37 33.24 2.30 12.60
C VAL A 37 31.72 2.40 12.66
N SER A 38 31.26 3.52 13.23
CA SER A 38 29.88 4.00 13.12
C SER A 38 29.58 4.24 11.65
N LYS A 39 28.97 3.27 10.98
CA LYS A 39 28.34 3.50 9.68
C LYS A 39 26.96 4.06 9.96
N LYS A 40 26.88 5.40 9.95
CA LYS A 40 25.64 6.15 9.79
C LYS A 40 25.02 5.70 8.46
N THR A 41 24.24 4.64 8.47
CA THR A 41 23.35 4.34 7.36
C THR A 41 22.29 5.41 7.43
N ALA A 42 22.36 6.37 6.51
CA ALA A 42 21.29 7.31 6.27
C ALA A 42 20.01 6.48 6.10
N GLN A 43 19.18 6.48 7.15
CA GLN A 43 17.77 6.15 7.01
C GLN A 43 17.22 7.26 6.12
N ASN A 44 17.34 7.07 4.81
CA ASN A 44 16.40 7.66 3.89
C ASN A 44 15.05 7.17 4.40
N GLY A 45 14.34 8.08 5.08
CA GLY A 45 12.96 7.91 5.46
C GLY A 45 12.17 7.71 4.18
N LYS A 46 12.15 6.46 3.68
CA LYS A 46 11.03 6.00 2.89
C LYS A 46 9.86 6.12 3.84
N GLU A 47 9.11 7.21 3.72
CA GLU A 47 7.72 7.24 4.15
C GLU A 47 7.16 5.88 3.74
N SER A 48 6.71 5.10 4.72
CA SER A 48 6.09 3.82 4.42
C SER A 48 4.87 4.15 3.58
N VAL A 49 4.99 3.99 2.27
CA VAL A 49 3.88 4.22 1.35
C VAL A 49 2.80 3.23 1.77
N LEU A 50 1.68 3.78 2.24
CA LEU A 50 0.53 2.97 2.63
C LEU A 50 0.18 2.05 1.46
N SER A 51 0.23 0.74 1.71
CA SER A 51 -0.06 -0.26 0.69
C SER A 51 -1.38 -0.94 1.03
N LEU A 52 -2.39 -0.72 0.20
CA LEU A 52 -3.73 -1.30 0.33
C LEU A 52 -3.97 -2.23 -0.88
N PRO A 53 -3.45 -3.47 -0.88
CA PRO A 53 -3.31 -4.29 -2.09
C PRO A 53 -4.62 -4.56 -2.81
N GLN A 54 -5.71 -4.83 -2.09
CA GLN A 54 -7.02 -5.06 -2.69
C GLN A 54 -7.60 -3.79 -3.32
N ILE A 55 -7.37 -2.64 -2.69
CA ILE A 55 -7.79 -1.34 -3.23
C ILE A 55 -6.94 -0.96 -4.45
N SER A 56 -5.62 -1.19 -4.40
CA SER A 56 -4.73 -1.02 -5.57
C SER A 56 -5.23 -1.84 -6.75
N ARG A 57 -5.60 -3.09 -6.51
CA ARG A 57 -6.13 -3.99 -7.54
C ARG A 57 -7.41 -3.46 -8.17
N MET A 58 -8.31 -2.83 -7.39
CA MET A 58 -9.51 -2.20 -7.92
C MET A 58 -9.18 -1.05 -8.89
N PHE A 59 -8.19 -0.21 -8.55
CA PHE A 59 -7.72 0.84 -9.46
C PHE A 59 -7.05 0.27 -10.71
N ASP A 60 -6.19 -0.76 -10.57
CA ASP A 60 -5.55 -1.41 -11.71
C ASP A 60 -6.59 -2.06 -12.65
N GLN A 61 -7.63 -2.70 -12.10
CA GLN A 61 -8.76 -3.24 -12.88
C GLN A 61 -9.56 -2.14 -13.58
N THR A 62 -9.77 -1.01 -12.90
CA THR A 62 -10.47 0.14 -13.48
C THR A 62 -9.67 0.70 -14.66
N ASN A 63 -8.35 0.84 -14.53
CA ASN A 63 -7.46 1.31 -15.59
C ASN A 63 -7.41 0.33 -16.79
N ALA A 64 -7.38 -0.98 -16.55
CA ALA A 64 -7.53 -1.97 -17.61
C ALA A 64 -8.89 -1.87 -18.33
N GLY A 65 -9.97 -1.62 -17.57
CA GLY A 65 -11.30 -1.39 -18.14
C GLY A 65 -11.41 -0.09 -18.95
N ILE A 66 -10.62 0.93 -18.63
CA ILE A 66 -10.50 2.16 -19.43
C ILE A 66 -9.86 1.83 -20.80
N GLU A 67 -8.72 1.14 -20.81
CA GLU A 67 -8.04 0.70 -22.04
C GLU A 67 -8.96 -0.15 -22.92
N HIS A 68 -9.64 -1.13 -22.31
CA HIS A 68 -10.55 -2.03 -23.02
C HIS A 68 -11.75 -1.28 -23.63
N CYS A 69 -12.26 -0.25 -22.94
CA CYS A 69 -13.35 0.57 -23.45
C CYS A 69 -12.94 1.33 -24.71
N LYS A 70 -11.73 1.91 -24.75
CA LYS A 70 -11.23 2.62 -25.94
C LYS A 70 -11.11 1.69 -27.15
N LEU A 71 -10.65 0.46 -26.90
CA LEU A 71 -10.45 -0.54 -27.95
C LEU A 71 -11.77 -1.09 -28.52
N ASN A 72 -12.72 -1.45 -27.64
CA ASN A 72 -13.89 -2.24 -28.05
C ASN A 72 -15.18 -1.43 -28.12
N SER A 73 -15.22 -0.24 -27.55
CA SER A 73 -16.42 0.61 -27.51
C SER A 73 -16.04 2.11 -27.56
N PRO A 74 -15.35 2.56 -28.62
CA PRO A 74 -14.82 3.93 -28.69
C PRO A 74 -15.91 5.00 -28.62
N ASP A 75 -17.10 4.74 -29.18
CA ASP A 75 -18.23 5.69 -29.15
C ASP A 75 -18.75 5.93 -27.73
N CYS A 76 -18.58 4.94 -26.85
CA CYS A 76 -18.98 5.00 -25.45
C CYS A 76 -17.87 5.54 -24.53
N TYR A 77 -16.73 5.96 -25.07
CA TYR A 77 -15.58 6.39 -24.26
C TYR A 77 -15.85 7.67 -23.45
N HIS A 78 -16.89 8.43 -23.81
CA HIS A 78 -17.34 9.61 -23.06
C HIS A 78 -17.66 9.31 -21.58
N HIS A 79 -18.13 8.10 -21.25
CA HIS A 79 -18.31 7.66 -19.87
C HIS A 79 -16.99 7.61 -19.09
N LYS A 80 -15.85 7.37 -19.74
CA LYS A 80 -14.53 7.41 -19.09
C LYS A 80 -14.11 8.85 -18.78
N HIS A 81 -14.49 9.84 -19.60
CA HIS A 81 -14.30 11.25 -19.24
C HIS A 81 -15.14 11.65 -18.02
N HIS A 82 -16.37 11.14 -17.90
CA HIS A 82 -17.17 11.32 -16.68
C HIS A 82 -16.49 10.70 -15.47
N LEU A 83 -16.01 9.45 -15.58
CA LEU A 83 -15.22 8.80 -14.52
C LEU A 83 -13.99 9.62 -14.12
N ALA A 84 -13.25 10.17 -15.08
CA ALA A 84 -12.09 11.02 -14.79
C ALA A 84 -12.47 12.27 -13.99
N LYS A 85 -13.58 12.93 -14.37
CA LYS A 85 -14.10 14.09 -13.63
C LYS A 85 -14.50 13.72 -12.20
N GLU A 86 -15.20 12.59 -12.02
CA GLU A 86 -15.59 12.11 -10.68
C GLU A 86 -14.36 11.75 -9.83
N CYS A 87 -13.33 11.16 -10.43
CA CYS A 87 -12.06 10.89 -9.75
C CYS A 87 -11.38 12.18 -9.25
N GLU A 88 -11.31 13.22 -10.09
CA GLU A 88 -10.76 14.52 -9.67
C GLU A 88 -11.61 15.17 -8.57
N GLN A 89 -12.95 15.12 -8.69
CA GLN A 89 -13.86 15.62 -7.66
C GLN A 89 -13.65 14.92 -6.31
N LEU A 90 -13.50 13.59 -6.31
CA LEU A 90 -13.18 12.83 -5.09
C LEU A 90 -11.81 13.20 -4.53
N ALA A 91 -10.80 13.34 -5.39
CA ALA A 91 -9.45 13.74 -5.00
C ALA A 91 -9.43 15.13 -4.35
N ASP A 92 -10.17 16.09 -4.91
CA ASP A 92 -10.29 17.44 -4.40
C ASP A 92 -11.13 17.49 -3.12
N GLY A 93 -12.23 16.74 -3.03
CA GLY A 93 -13.01 16.60 -1.80
C GLY A 93 -12.17 16.06 -0.63
N LEU A 94 -11.37 15.03 -0.89
CA LEU A 94 -10.40 14.49 0.07
C LEU A 94 -9.35 15.55 0.47
N HIS A 95 -8.82 16.30 -0.49
CA HIS A 95 -7.85 17.35 -0.23
C HIS A 95 -8.44 18.47 0.64
N ASN A 96 -9.60 19.00 0.28
CA ASN A 96 -10.30 20.08 0.97
C ASN A 96 -10.70 19.66 2.39
N GLY A 97 -11.19 18.42 2.57
CA GLY A 97 -11.49 17.88 3.89
C GLY A 97 -10.26 17.82 4.80
N ALA A 98 -9.09 17.47 4.26
CA ALA A 98 -7.86 17.52 5.04
C ALA A 98 -7.36 18.92 5.34
N LEU A 99 -7.55 19.87 4.42
CA LEU A 99 -7.22 21.27 4.67
C LEU A 99 -8.04 21.79 5.86
N LEU A 100 -9.35 21.54 5.87
CA LEU A 100 -10.23 21.87 6.98
C LEU A 100 -9.78 21.21 8.28
N LEU A 101 -9.44 19.92 8.25
CA LEU A 101 -8.95 19.21 9.44
C LEU A 101 -7.64 19.81 9.98
N VAL A 102 -6.71 20.20 9.10
CA VAL A 102 -5.47 20.88 9.50
C VAL A 102 -5.77 22.22 10.18
N GLN A 103 -6.69 23.01 9.63
CA GLN A 103 -7.12 24.27 10.23
C GLN A 103 -7.73 24.06 11.62
N LEU A 104 -8.62 23.07 11.78
CA LEU A 104 -9.21 22.73 13.07
C LEU A 104 -8.15 22.30 14.10
N VAL A 105 -7.17 21.49 13.69
CA VAL A 105 -6.06 21.06 14.55
C VAL A 105 -5.15 22.22 14.93
N GLN A 106 -4.94 23.19 14.03
CA GLN A 106 -4.20 24.42 14.33
C GLN A 106 -4.94 25.28 15.35
N LEU A 107 -6.25 25.45 15.20
CA LEU A 107 -7.10 26.20 16.13
C LEU A 107 -7.17 25.56 17.52
N ALA A 108 -7.33 24.23 17.59
CA ALA A 108 -7.32 23.50 18.86
C ALA A 108 -5.91 23.40 19.48
N GLY A 109 -4.86 23.64 18.68
CA GLY A 109 -3.47 23.45 19.05
C GLY A 109 -3.07 21.97 19.01
N TYR A 110 -2.13 21.59 18.13
CA TYR A 110 -1.71 20.20 17.97
C TYR A 110 -1.29 19.49 19.28
N GLN A 111 -0.78 20.23 20.25
CA GLN A 111 -0.34 19.68 21.53
C GLN A 111 -1.49 19.28 22.47
N THR A 112 -2.69 19.81 22.26
CA THR A 112 -3.87 19.46 23.05
C THR A 112 -4.47 18.12 22.63
N LEU A 113 -4.11 17.61 21.44
CA LEU A 113 -4.57 16.31 20.98
C LEU A 113 -3.98 15.17 21.81
N THR A 114 -4.83 14.19 22.13
CA THR A 114 -4.41 12.94 22.76
C THR A 114 -3.51 12.14 21.81
N ALA A 115 -2.75 11.18 22.36
CA ALA A 115 -1.90 10.29 21.55
C ALA A 115 -2.72 9.49 20.53
N GLU A 116 -3.93 9.08 20.90
CA GLU A 116 -4.87 8.39 20.01
C GLU A 116 -5.31 9.30 18.85
N GLN A 117 -5.72 10.54 19.14
CA GLN A 117 -6.12 11.51 18.12
C GLN A 117 -4.97 11.81 17.14
N LYS A 118 -3.73 11.94 17.65
CA LYS A 118 -2.54 12.12 16.81
C LYS A 118 -2.30 10.93 15.89
N THR A 119 -2.52 9.71 16.39
CA THR A 119 -2.41 8.47 15.61
C THR A 119 -3.48 8.39 14.52
N VAL A 120 -4.74 8.70 14.86
CA VAL A 120 -5.85 8.75 13.90
C VAL A 120 -5.58 9.78 12.80
N LEU A 121 -5.09 10.97 13.17
CA LEU A 121 -4.73 12.01 12.22
C LEU A 121 -3.61 11.57 11.25
N ALA A 122 -2.58 10.89 11.77
CA ALA A 122 -1.51 10.35 10.94
C ALA A 122 -2.02 9.28 9.95
N ASN A 123 -2.84 8.35 10.44
CA ASN A 123 -3.46 7.31 9.60
C ASN A 123 -4.38 7.91 8.53
N PHE A 124 -5.21 8.89 8.89
CA PHE A 124 -6.06 9.60 7.95
C PHE A 124 -5.24 10.28 6.84
N LYS A 125 -4.14 10.96 7.19
CA LYS A 125 -3.25 11.59 6.19
C LYS A 125 -2.68 10.56 5.21
N ALA A 126 -2.24 9.40 5.71
CA ALA A 126 -1.72 8.33 4.88
C ALA A 126 -2.78 7.77 3.92
N VAL A 127 -3.97 7.46 4.43
CA VAL A 127 -5.10 6.93 3.64
C VAL A 127 -5.55 7.93 2.57
N LYS A 128 -5.74 9.19 2.97
CA LYS A 128 -6.13 10.26 2.06
C LYS A 128 -5.12 10.43 0.93
N ASN A 129 -3.84 10.55 1.25
CA ASN A 129 -2.81 10.77 0.23
C ASN A 129 -2.74 9.59 -0.74
N TYR A 130 -2.86 8.35 -0.23
CA TYR A 130 -2.97 7.16 -1.05
C TYR A 130 -4.16 7.23 -2.01
N LEU A 131 -5.37 7.52 -1.51
CA LEU A 131 -6.59 7.58 -2.32
C LEU A 131 -6.55 8.73 -3.34
N THR A 132 -6.21 9.94 -2.91
CA THR A 132 -6.03 11.10 -3.79
C THR A 132 -5.05 10.81 -4.93
N GLY A 133 -3.92 10.16 -4.63
CA GLY A 133 -2.93 9.77 -5.64
C GLY A 133 -3.48 8.78 -6.65
N ASN A 134 -4.19 7.74 -6.20
CA ASN A 134 -4.79 6.75 -7.09
C ASN A 134 -5.90 7.34 -7.97
N PHE A 135 -6.83 8.13 -7.40
CA PHE A 135 -7.88 8.78 -8.17
C PHE A 135 -7.32 9.70 -9.25
N ARG A 136 -6.35 10.56 -8.92
CA ARG A 136 -5.69 11.44 -9.90
C ARG A 136 -4.91 10.66 -10.95
N THR A 137 -4.31 9.52 -10.58
CA THR A 137 -3.62 8.65 -11.53
C THR A 137 -4.61 8.04 -12.53
N THR A 138 -5.76 7.53 -12.06
CA THR A 138 -6.82 7.01 -12.92
C THR A 138 -7.40 8.09 -13.83
N ALA A 139 -7.65 9.30 -13.32
CA ALA A 139 -8.12 10.43 -14.12
C ALA A 139 -7.14 10.77 -15.26
N LYS A 140 -5.84 10.85 -14.95
CA LYS A 140 -4.79 11.05 -15.95
C LYS A 140 -4.70 9.90 -16.95
N HIS A 141 -4.92 8.66 -16.49
CA HIS A 141 -4.89 7.47 -17.35
C HIS A 141 -5.98 7.52 -18.43
N VAL A 142 -7.19 7.99 -18.09
CA VAL A 142 -8.26 8.19 -19.10
C VAL A 142 -7.79 9.07 -20.25
N LYS A 143 -7.14 10.19 -19.94
CA LYS A 143 -6.60 11.10 -20.95
C LYS A 143 -5.45 10.46 -21.72
N ALA A 144 -4.53 9.78 -21.02
CA ALA A 144 -3.42 9.09 -21.68
C ALA A 144 -3.88 8.00 -22.67
N VAL A 145 -4.94 7.26 -22.33
CA VAL A 145 -5.53 6.24 -23.22
C VAL A 145 -6.23 6.89 -24.42
N GLU A 146 -6.91 8.02 -24.21
CA GLU A 146 -7.52 8.80 -25.30
C GLU A 146 -6.46 9.30 -26.29
N ASP A 147 -5.39 9.89 -25.76
CA ASP A 147 -4.28 10.47 -26.51
C ASP A 147 -3.35 9.40 -27.13
N GLY A 148 -3.59 8.12 -26.84
CA GLY A 148 -2.74 7.00 -27.29
C GLY A 148 -1.34 6.97 -26.65
N THR A 149 -1.13 7.69 -25.55
CA THR A 149 0.14 7.79 -24.81
C THR A 149 0.21 6.89 -23.57
N ALA A 150 -0.87 6.19 -23.25
CA ALA A 150 -0.94 5.29 -22.11
C ALA A 150 0.06 4.13 -22.22
N THR A 151 0.89 3.97 -21.20
CA THR A 151 1.62 2.72 -20.98
C THR A 151 0.64 1.69 -20.42
N LYS A 152 0.54 0.50 -21.05
CA LYS A 152 -0.43 -0.55 -20.65
C LYS A 152 -0.39 -0.80 -19.15
N CYS A 153 -1.55 -0.77 -18.48
CA CYS A 153 -1.63 -0.87 -17.03
C CYS A 153 -1.40 -2.30 -16.47
N TYR A 154 -0.96 -3.26 -17.28
CA TYR A 154 -0.73 -4.64 -16.87
C TYR A 154 0.57 -5.21 -17.46
N ARG A 155 1.63 -5.29 -16.63
CA ARG A 155 2.51 -6.48 -16.51
C ARG A 155 3.65 -6.34 -15.49
N GLU A 156 4.15 -5.16 -15.16
CA GLU A 156 5.43 -5.10 -14.40
C GLU A 156 5.30 -5.28 -12.88
N ARG A 157 4.16 -4.93 -12.27
CA ARG A 157 3.96 -5.11 -10.81
C ARG A 157 3.69 -6.57 -10.42
N PHE A 158 2.94 -7.30 -11.23
CA PHE A 158 2.52 -8.68 -10.91
C PHE A 158 3.49 -9.77 -11.40
N ILE A 159 4.24 -9.53 -12.49
CA ILE A 159 5.30 -10.48 -12.92
C ILE A 159 6.37 -10.65 -11.83
N LYS A 160 6.68 -9.58 -11.08
CA LYS A 160 7.68 -9.66 -9.99
C LYS A 160 7.23 -10.53 -8.81
N ASP A 161 5.93 -10.70 -8.60
CA ASP A 161 5.39 -11.53 -7.52
C ASP A 161 5.19 -12.98 -7.99
N GLU A 162 4.84 -13.22 -9.26
CA GLU A 162 4.76 -14.58 -9.83
C GLU A 162 6.15 -15.23 -10.02
N VAL A 163 7.18 -14.46 -10.40
CA VAL A 163 8.55 -14.98 -10.52
C VAL A 163 9.09 -15.43 -9.15
N LYS A 164 8.69 -14.78 -8.05
CA LYS A 164 9.12 -15.16 -6.69
C LYS A 164 8.41 -16.38 -6.12
N GLN A 165 7.26 -16.76 -6.67
CA GLN A 165 6.53 -17.95 -6.23
C GLN A 165 6.96 -19.23 -6.94
N ASN A 166 7.63 -19.12 -8.10
CA ASN A 166 8.07 -20.26 -8.89
C ASN A 166 9.53 -20.69 -8.63
N ASP A 167 10.26 -19.98 -7.75
CA ASP A 167 11.62 -20.32 -7.31
C ASP A 167 11.65 -21.01 -5.92
N LYS A 168 10.70 -21.90 -5.63
CA LYS A 168 10.71 -22.76 -4.44
C LYS A 168 10.39 -24.20 -4.76
#